data_AF-A0ABD7GNX8-F1
#
_entry.id   AF-A0ABD7GNX8-F1
#
_cell.length_a   1.000
_cell.length_b   1.000
_cell.length_c   1.000
_cell.angle_alpha   90.00
_cell.angle_beta   90.00
_cell.angle_gamma   90.00
#
_symmetry.space_group_name_H-M   'P 1'
#
loop_
_entity.id
_entity.type
_entity.pdbx_description
1 polymer ?
#
loop_
_entity_poly.entity_id
_entity_poly.type
_entity_poly.pdbx_seq_one_letter_code
_entity_poly.pdbx_strand_id
1 'polypeptide(L)'
;RYNSAAVMKDGQVLGVFNKHNLPNYGVFDEKRYFQKGHQHLVFEYLGHKFGVLICEDIWSINTVKQLSQLNVDTVLVLNSSP
;
A
#
# COMPACT_ATOMS: atom_id res chain seq x y z
N ARG A 1 10.27 11.79 -1.51
CA ARG A 1 9.62 11.36 -0.24
C ARG A 1 8.40 10.54 -0.62
N TYR A 2 7.98 9.60 0.23
CA TYR A 2 6.83 8.73 -0.04
C TYR A 2 5.90 8.71 1.17
N ASN A 3 4.61 8.50 0.93
CA ASN A 3 3.68 7.99 1.94
C ASN A 3 3.86 6.46 1.93
N SER A 4 4.30 5.89 3.06
CA SER A 4 4.81 4.51 3.08
C SER A 4 4.27 3.71 4.26
N ALA A 5 4.14 2.40 4.06
CA ALA A 5 3.87 1.42 5.09
C ALA A 5 5.00 0.37 5.11
N ALA A 6 5.56 0.11 6.28
CA ALA A 6 6.60 -0.90 6.45
C ALA A 6 6.03 -2.14 7.15
N VAL A 7 6.41 -3.32 6.66
CA VAL A 7 6.16 -4.58 7.35
C VAL A 7 7.43 -4.97 8.08
N MET A 8 7.33 -5.19 9.39
CA MET A 8 8.47 -5.48 10.25
C MET A 8 8.25 -6.75 11.06
N LYS A 9 9.31 -7.55 11.22
CA LYS A 9 9.31 -8.76 12.03
C LYS A 9 10.71 -8.99 12.60
N ASP A 10 10.79 -9.38 13.87
CA ASP A 10 12.05 -9.73 14.55
C ASP A 10 13.14 -8.65 14.42
N GLY A 11 12.74 -7.38 14.51
CA GLY A 11 13.65 -6.23 14.40
C GLY A 11 14.09 -5.89 12.97
N GLN A 12 13.57 -6.57 11.95
CA GLN A 12 13.90 -6.33 10.54
C GLN A 12 12.73 -5.78 9.75
N VAL A 13 13.03 -4.96 8.74
CA VAL A 13 12.06 -4.50 7.74
C VAL A 13 11.99 -5.54 6.63
N LEU A 14 10.86 -6.25 6.53
CA LEU A 14 10.62 -7.25 5.49
C LEU A 14 10.29 -6.60 4.14
N GLY A 15 9.72 -5.40 4.16
CA GLY A 15 9.46 -4.62 2.97
C GLY A 15 8.76 -3.31 3.27
N VAL A 16 8.77 -2.41 2.29
CA VAL A 16 8.13 -1.10 2.36
C VAL A 16 7.25 -0.92 1.14
N PHE A 17 5.97 -0.65 1.37
CA PHE A 17 5.01 -0.25 0.35
C PHE A 17 4.97 1.27 0.30
N ASN A 18 5.08 1.84 -0.90
CA ASN A 18 4.89 3.26 -1.13
C ASN A 18 3.54 3.46 -1.82
N LYS A 19 2.69 4.35 -1.32
CA LYS A 19 1.34 4.61 -1.83
C LYS A 19 1.35 4.89 -3.34
N HIS A 20 0.45 4.25 -4.08
CA HIS A 20 0.39 4.38 -5.54
C HIS A 20 -0.48 5.55 -5.98
N ASN A 21 -1.57 5.81 -5.27
CA ASN A 21 -2.59 6.78 -5.65
C ASN A 21 -2.58 7.94 -4.67
N LEU A 22 -1.93 9.03 -5.08
CA LEU A 22 -1.79 10.25 -4.29
C LEU A 22 -2.98 11.18 -4.58
N PRO A 23 -3.96 11.32 -3.67
CA PRO A 23 -5.04 12.30 -3.83
C PRO A 23 -4.49 13.73 -3.85
N ASN A 24 -5.09 14.57 -4.70
CA ASN A 24 -4.76 15.99 -4.80
C ASN A 24 -6.01 16.86 -4.93
N TYR A 25 -7.04 16.49 -4.15
CA TYR A 25 -8.37 17.11 -4.14
C TYR A 25 -8.86 17.26 -2.71
N GLY A 26 -9.80 18.18 -2.49
CA GLY A 26 -10.37 18.45 -1.17
C GLY A 26 -9.29 18.92 -0.19
N VAL A 27 -9.17 18.20 0.93
CA VAL A 27 -8.17 18.49 1.98
C VAL A 27 -6.79 17.87 1.69
N PHE A 28 -6.65 17.10 0.60
CA PHE A 28 -5.43 16.38 0.26
C PHE A 28 -4.62 17.08 -0.84
N ASP A 29 -3.32 17.22 -0.62
CA ASP A 29 -2.34 17.76 -1.59
C ASP A 29 -1.11 16.83 -1.69
N GLU A 30 -1.33 15.52 -1.75
CA GLU A 30 -0.24 14.54 -1.63
C GLU A 30 0.73 14.57 -2.80
N LYS A 31 0.31 14.96 -4.02
CA LYS A 31 1.20 15.02 -5.20
C LYS A 31 2.24 16.12 -5.09
N ARG A 32 2.01 17.14 -4.24
CA ARG A 32 3.00 18.19 -3.95
C ARG A 32 4.16 17.66 -3.10
N TYR A 33 3.90 16.74 -2.18
CA TYR A 33 4.86 16.30 -1.16
C TYR A 33 5.49 14.93 -1.44
N PHE A 34 4.75 14.05 -2.10
CA PHE A 34 5.11 12.65 -2.27
C PHE A 34 5.27 12.25 -3.73
N GLN A 35 6.17 11.30 -3.95
CA GLN A 35 6.27 10.57 -5.20
C GLN A 35 5.38 9.33 -5.15
N LYS A 36 4.87 8.92 -6.31
CA LYS A 36 4.06 7.71 -6.46
C LYS A 36 4.93 6.46 -6.30
N GLY A 37 4.44 5.46 -5.57
CA GLY A 37 4.99 4.11 -5.58
C GLY A 37 4.57 3.30 -6.81
N HIS A 38 5.35 2.28 -7.14
CA HIS A 38 5.14 1.43 -8.33
C HIS A 38 5.18 -0.07 -8.06
N GLN A 39 5.63 -0.47 -6.87
CA GLN A 39 5.75 -1.87 -6.47
C GLN A 39 4.67 -2.21 -5.46
N HIS A 40 4.07 -3.39 -5.63
CA HIS A 40 3.21 -4.00 -4.61
C HIS A 40 4.08 -4.64 -3.54
N LEU A 41 3.61 -4.60 -2.29
CA LEU A 41 4.22 -5.34 -1.19
C LEU A 41 3.32 -6.51 -0.82
N VAL A 42 3.88 -7.71 -0.94
CA VAL A 42 3.27 -8.95 -0.48
C VAL A 42 4.23 -9.63 0.47
N PHE A 43 3.72 -10.10 1.60
CA PHE A 43 4.50 -10.86 2.58
C PHE A 43 3.68 -12.05 3.08
N GLU A 44 4.38 -13.03 3.64
CA GLU A 44 3.76 -14.21 4.21
C GLU A 44 3.98 -14.24 5.73
N TYR A 45 2.95 -14.63 6.47
CA TYR A 45 3.05 -14.87 7.91
C TYR A 45 2.21 -16.10 8.27
N LEU A 46 2.86 -17.10 8.88
CA LEU A 46 2.25 -18.38 9.25
C LEU A 46 1.54 -19.09 8.08
N GLY A 47 2.13 -19.04 6.88
CA GLY A 47 1.56 -19.64 5.66
C GLY A 47 0.41 -18.85 5.03
N HIS A 48 0.09 -17.66 5.56
CA HIS A 48 -0.96 -16.78 5.03
C HIS A 48 -0.35 -15.58 4.32
N LYS A 49 -0.80 -15.28 3.11
CA LYS A 49 -0.22 -14.24 2.26
C LYS A 49 -1.00 -12.94 2.33
N PHE A 50 -0.32 -11.87 2.72
CA PHE A 50 -0.87 -10.53 2.89
C PHE A 50 -0.39 -9.58 1.81
N GLY A 51 -1.30 -8.79 1.24
CA GLY A 51 -0.98 -7.60 0.44
C GLY A 51 -1.15 -6.32 1.26
N VAL A 52 -0.41 -5.27 0.92
CA VAL A 52 -0.49 -3.97 1.61
C VAL A 52 -0.94 -2.89 0.63
N LEU A 53 -1.92 -2.08 1.03
CA LEU A 53 -2.35 -0.86 0.35
C LEU A 53 -2.50 0.30 1.35
N ILE A 54 -2.51 1.54 0.85
CA ILE A 54 -2.72 2.74 1.68
C ILE A 54 -3.90 3.55 1.13
N CYS A 55 -4.93 3.73 1.95
CA CYS A 55 -6.04 4.65 1.74
C CYS A 55 -6.65 4.54 0.33
N GLU A 56 -6.55 5.61 -0.49
CA GLU A 56 -7.12 5.70 -1.84
C GLU A 56 -6.61 4.63 -2.82
N ASP A 57 -5.55 3.90 -2.49
CA ASP A 57 -5.10 2.77 -3.30
C ASP A 57 -6.18 1.71 -3.49
N ILE A 58 -7.03 1.48 -2.48
CA ILE A 58 -8.12 0.49 -2.57
C ILE A 58 -9.22 0.92 -3.56
N TRP A 59 -9.33 2.21 -3.88
CA TRP A 59 -10.33 2.72 -4.83
C TRP A 59 -9.85 2.59 -6.29
N SER A 60 -8.56 2.34 -6.52
CA SER A 60 -8.01 2.14 -7.86
C SER A 60 -8.20 0.70 -8.32
N ILE A 61 -9.11 0.48 -9.26
CA ILE A 61 -9.40 -0.87 -9.80
C ILE A 61 -8.15 -1.53 -10.42
N ASN A 62 -7.29 -0.72 -11.05
CA ASN A 62 -6.03 -1.21 -11.63
C ASN A 62 -5.05 -1.65 -10.53
N THR A 63 -4.93 -0.88 -9.46
CA THR A 63 -4.05 -1.20 -8.32
C THR A 63 -4.51 -2.49 -7.64
N VAL A 64 -5.80 -2.61 -7.36
CA VAL A 64 -6.38 -3.80 -6.73
C VAL A 64 -6.26 -5.03 -7.64
N LYS A 65 -6.52 -4.90 -8.94
CA LYS A 65 -6.40 -6.00 -9.90
C LYS A 65 -4.97 -6.51 -10.05
N GLN A 66 -3.98 -5.61 -10.04
CA GLN A 66 -2.57 -6.01 -10.07
C GLN A 66 -2.17 -6.73 -8.78
N LEU A 67 -2.65 -6.27 -7.62
CA LEU A 67 -2.38 -6.93 -6.34
C LEU A 67 -3.04 -8.32 -6.27
N SER A 68 -4.27 -8.47 -6.76
CA SER A 68 -4.98 -9.76 -6.75
C SER A 68 -4.28 -10.81 -7.60
N GLN A 69 -3.55 -10.42 -8.65
CA GLN A 69 -2.76 -11.33 -9.48
C GLN A 69 -1.55 -11.95 -8.74
N LEU A 70 -1.21 -11.45 -7.55
CA LEU A 70 -0.12 -11.97 -6.72
C LEU A 70 -0.55 -13.09 -5.76
N ASN A 71 -1.79 -13.57 -5.90
CA ASN A 71 -2.41 -14.63 -5.08
C ASN A 71 -2.34 -14.30 -3.58
N VAL A 72 -2.75 -13.09 -3.20
CA VAL A 72 -2.87 -12.68 -1.80
C VAL A 72 -4.16 -13.24 -1.19
N ASP A 73 -4.09 -13.70 0.05
CA ASP A 73 -5.24 -14.20 0.80
C ASP A 73 -5.99 -13.06 1.51
N THR A 74 -5.26 -12.01 1.90
CA THR A 74 -5.83 -10.85 2.60
C THR A 74 -5.10 -9.57 2.21
N VAL A 75 -5.85 -8.48 2.07
CA VAL A 75 -5.27 -7.15 1.83
C VAL A 75 -5.44 -6.30 3.08
N LEU A 76 -4.33 -5.81 3.61
CA LEU A 76 -4.27 -4.86 4.72
C LEU A 76 -4.28 -3.45 4.13
N VAL A 77 -5.33 -2.68 4.43
CA VAL A 77 -5.48 -1.30 3.95
C VAL A 77 -5.33 -0.34 5.13
N LEU A 78 -4.23 0.41 5.17
CA LEU A 78 -3.98 1.44 6.18
C LEU A 78 -4.63 2.75 5.75
N ASN A 79 -5.49 3.33 6.59
CA ASN A 79 -6.32 4.48 6.22
C ASN A 79 -6.11 5.66 7.16
N SER A 80 -6.21 6.87 6.61
CA SER A 80 -6.43 8.12 7.35
C SER A 80 -7.54 8.87 6.63
N SER A 81 -8.76 8.33 6.76
CA SER A 81 -9.97 8.92 6.16
C SER A 81 -10.59 9.90 7.15
N PRO A 82 -10.75 11.18 6.79
CA PRO A 82 -11.52 12.14 7.60
C PRO A 82 -13.00 11.78 7.66
#